data_AF-A0A392T1V4-F1
#
_entry.id   AF-A0A392T1V4-F1
#
_cell.length_a   1.000
_cell.length_b   1.000
_cell.length_c   1.000
_cell.angle_alpha   90.00
_cell.angle_beta   90.00
_cell.angle_gamma   90.00
#
_symmetry.space_group_name_H-M   'P 1'
#
loop_
_entity.id
_entity.type
_entity.pdbx_description
1 polymer ?
#
loop_
_entity_poly.entity_id
_entity_poly.type
_entity_poly.pdbx_seq_one_letter_code
_entity_poly.pdbx_strand_id
1 'polypeptide(L)' 'NSGGPVESIKNGVTGFLCDPTPQEFSSAMANLINEPHRAEEMGREARRHVVESFSTKTFGKRLNS' A
#
# COMPACT_ATOMS: atom_id res chain seq x y z
N ASN A 1 -4.90 12.58 -0.57
CA ASN A 1 -3.82 11.71 -1.10
C ASN A 1 -2.63 12.56 -1.54
N SER A 2 -2.19 13.51 -0.70
CA SER A 2 -1.55 14.75 -1.21
C SER A 2 -0.21 15.11 -0.52
N GLY A 3 0.46 14.14 0.10
CA GLY A 3 1.71 14.42 0.83
C GLY A 3 2.71 13.27 1.00
N GLY A 4 2.38 12.05 0.56
CA GLY A 4 3.30 10.92 0.54
C GLY A 4 3.47 10.40 -0.89
N PRO A 5 4.57 9.69 -1.22
CA PRO A 5 4.74 9.09 -2.53
C PRO A 5 3.59 8.12 -2.79
N VAL A 6 2.68 8.52 -3.68
CA VAL A 6 1.51 7.73 -4.08
C VAL A 6 1.97 6.39 -4.66
N GLU A 7 3.22 6.30 -5.12
CA GLU A 7 3.87 5.07 -5.58
C GLU A 7 4.05 4.00 -4.49
N SER A 8 3.89 4.35 -3.20
CA SER A 8 4.01 3.40 -2.09
C SER A 8 2.76 2.55 -1.92
N ILE A 9 1.59 3.03 -2.38
CA ILE A 9 0.31 2.33 -2.26
C ILE A 9 -0.26 2.04 -3.65
N LYS A 10 -0.35 0.76 -4.00
CA LYS A 10 -1.17 0.27 -5.11
C LYS A 10 -2.59 0.06 -4.57
N ASN A 11 -3.51 0.95 -4.94
CA ASN A 11 -4.87 0.93 -4.43
C ASN A 11 -5.55 -0.43 -4.62
N GLY A 12 -6.14 -0.96 -3.55
CA GLY A 12 -6.79 -2.27 -3.51
C GLY A 12 -5.84 -3.47 -3.47
N VAL A 13 -4.52 -3.26 -3.59
CA VAL A 13 -3.52 -4.33 -3.62
C VAL A 13 -2.59 -4.28 -2.41
N THR A 14 -2.01 -3.12 -2.12
CA THR A 14 -1.08 -2.94 -0.97
C THR A 14 -1.63 -1.99 0.08
N GLY A 15 -2.87 -1.54 -0.09
CA GLY A 15 -3.54 -0.56 0.75
C GLY A 15 -4.68 0.11 -0.02
N PHE A 16 -5.36 1.05 0.62
CA PHE A 16 -6.42 1.84 -0.02
C PHE A 16 -6.00 3.29 -0.19
N LEU A 17 -6.30 3.84 -1.35
CA LEU A 17 -6.36 5.27 -1.59
C LEU A 17 -7.83 5.62 -1.78
N CYS A 18 -8.30 6.56 -0.97
CA CYS A 18 -9.69 6.99 -0.97
C CYS A 18 -9.74 8.51 -0.85
N ASP A 19 -10.87 9.11 -1.17
CA ASP A 19 -11.03 10.55 -0.96
C ASP A 19 -10.97 10.87 0.55
N PRO A 20 -10.51 12.06 0.95
CA PRO A 20 -10.36 12.43 2.35
C PRO A 20 -11.71 12.77 2.99
N THR A 21 -12.71 11.91 2.81
CA THR A 21 -14.04 12.02 3.40
C THR A 21 -14.22 10.92 4.43
N PRO A 22 -14.99 11.17 5.51
CA PRO A 22 -15.27 10.13 6.51
C PRO A 22 -15.92 8.87 5.91
N GLN A 23 -16.80 9.04 4.92
CA GLN A 23 -17.52 7.97 4.26
C GLN A 23 -16.55 7.03 3.54
N GLU A 24 -15.71 7.58 2.66
CA GLU A 24 -14.75 6.80 1.90
C GLU A 24 -13.72 6.10 2.79
N PHE A 25 -13.26 6.79 3.85
CA PHE A 25 -12.36 6.19 4.84
C PHE A 25 -13.01 5.01 5.59
N SER A 26 -14.26 5.19 6.05
CA SER A 26 -15.00 4.14 6.76
C SER A 26 -15.29 2.93 5.88
N SER A 27 -15.58 3.15 4.60
CA SER A 27 -15.76 2.09 3.60
C SER A 27 -14.49 1.26 3.42
N ALA A 28 -13.34 1.92 3.26
CA ALA A 28 -12.05 1.24 3.17
C ALA A 28 -11.73 0.40 4.41
N MET A 29 -12.03 0.91 5.61
CA MET A 29 -11.87 0.14 6.86
C MET A 29 -12.83 -1.05 6.95
N ALA A 30 -14.09 -0.90 6.53
CA ALA A 30 -15.08 -1.97 6.53
C ALA A 30 -14.64 -3.14 5.63
N ASN A 31 -14.05 -2.86 4.47
CA ASN A 31 -13.50 -3.91 3.59
C ASN A 31 -12.43 -4.76 4.30
N LEU A 32 -11.54 -4.14 5.09
CA LEU A 32 -10.52 -4.87 5.84
C LEU A 32 -11.10 -5.75 6.94
N ILE A 33 -12.15 -5.28 7.63
CA ILE A 33 -12.78 -6.00 8.73
C ILE A 33 -13.62 -7.18 8.21
N ASN A 34 -14.37 -6.96 7.12
CA ASN A 34 -15.30 -7.95 6.58
C ASN A 34 -14.60 -9.05 5.77
N GLU A 35 -13.41 -8.81 5.26
CA GLU A 35 -12.68 -9.75 4.39
C GLU A 35 -11.26 -10.03 4.93
N PRO A 36 -11.12 -10.74 6.08
CA PRO A 36 -9.84 -10.91 6.76
C PRO A 36 -8.77 -11.59 5.91
N HIS A 37 -9.15 -12.55 5.06
CA HIS A 37 -8.20 -13.19 4.13
C HIS A 37 -7.64 -12.20 3.09
N ARG A 38 -8.47 -11.28 2.59
CA ARG A 38 -8.03 -10.25 1.64
C ARG A 38 -7.18 -9.20 2.33
N ALA A 39 -7.48 -8.87 3.59
CA ALA A 39 -6.63 -8.01 4.41
C ALA A 39 -5.24 -8.63 4.66
N GLU A 40 -5.17 -9.93 4.93
CA GLU A 40 -3.90 -10.65 5.08
C GLU A 40 -3.08 -10.66 3.78
N GLU A 41 -3.73 -10.96 2.66
CA GLU A 41 -3.10 -10.91 1.34
C GLU A 41 -2.57 -9.51 1.02
N MET A 42 -3.37 -8.47 1.25
CA MET A 42 -2.97 -7.08 1.09
C MET A 42 -1.72 -6.74 1.93
N GLY A 43 -1.65 -7.23 3.17
CA GLY A 43 -0.49 -7.06 4.04
C GLY A 43 0.78 -7.72 3.50
N ARG A 44 0.65 -8.95 2.97
CA ARG A 44 1.77 -9.65 2.29
C ARG A 44 2.25 -8.88 1.06
N GLU A 45 1.33 -8.41 0.24
CA GLU A 45 1.61 -7.66 -0.97
C GLU A 45 2.28 -6.31 -0.66
N ALA A 46 1.79 -5.60 0.36
CA ALA A 46 2.42 -4.39 0.85
C ALA A 46 3.85 -4.62 1.32
N ARG A 47 4.09 -5.68 2.10
CA ARG A 47 5.44 -6.04 2.56
C ARG A 47 6.38 -6.35 1.39
N ARG A 48 5.92 -7.13 0.41
CA ARG A 48 6.69 -7.44 -0.80
C ARG A 48 7.04 -6.16 -1.57
N HIS A 49 6.04 -5.32 -1.83
CA HIS A 49 6.20 -4.05 -2.57
C HIS A 49 7.22 -3.12 -1.90
N VAL A 50 7.20 -3.01 -0.57
CA VAL A 50 8.15 -2.19 0.19
C VAL A 50 9.57 -2.73 0.07
N VAL A 51 9.77 -4.05 0.25
CA VAL A 51 11.09 -4.68 0.15
C VAL A 51 11.68 -4.52 -1.25
N GLU A 52 10.86 -4.70 -2.29
CA GLU A 52 11.31 -4.59 -3.68
C GLU A 52 11.58 -3.14 -4.09
N SER A 53 10.74 -2.19 -3.67
CA SER A 53 10.80 -0.82 -4.17
C SER A 53 11.67 0.12 -3.33
N PHE A 54 11.78 -0.13 -2.02
CA PHE A 54 12.37 0.83 -1.08
C PHE A 54 13.48 0.22 -0.19
N SER A 55 13.94 -1.00 -0.45
CA SER A 55 15.09 -1.53 0.29
C SER A 55 16.40 -0.83 -0.12
N THR A 56 17.32 -0.69 0.82
CA THR A 56 18.68 -0.17 0.59
C THR A 56 19.41 -0.91 -0.54
N LYS A 57 19.11 -2.21 -0.72
CA LYS A 57 19.59 -3.03 -1.85
C LYS A 57 19.06 -2.54 -3.21
N THR A 58 17.79 -2.17 -3.30
CA THR A 58 17.20 -1.59 -4.51
C THR A 58 17.77 -0.22 -4.82
N PHE A 59 17.97 0.62 -3.81
CA PHE A 59 18.66 1.91 -3.97
C PHE A 59 20.10 1.73 -4.48
N GLY A 60 20.86 0.78 -3.90
CA GLY A 60 22.22 0.47 -4.36
C GLY A 60 22.31 -0.02 -5.81
N LYS A 61 21.30 -0.73 -6.31
CA LYS A 61 21.24 -1.14 -7.73
C LYS A 61 21.01 0.03 -8.69
N ARG A 62 20.22 1.04 -8.29
CA ARG A 62 19.92 2.22 -9.12
C ARG A 62 21.06 3.25 -9.18
N LEU A 63 21.99 3.20 -8.23
CA LEU A 63 23.17 4.09 -8.20
C LEU A 63 24.34 3.57 -9.05
N ASN A 64 24.31 2.29 -9.44
CA ASN A 64 25.37 1.64 -10.24
C ASN A 64 24.94 1.38 -11.70
N SER A 65 23.94 2.11 -12.19
CA SER A 65 23.39 2.01 -13.56
C SER A 65 23.46 3.35 -14.26
#